data_AF-A0A8H3G5W5-F1
#
_entry.id   AF-A0A8H3G5W5-F1
#
_cell.length_a   1.000
_cell.length_b   1.000
_cell.length_c   1.000
_cell.angle_alpha   90.00
_cell.angle_beta   90.00
_cell.angle_gamma   90.00
#
_symmetry.space_group_name_H-M   'P 1'
#
loop_
_entity.id
_entity.type
_entity.pdbx_description
1 polymer ?
#
loop_
_entity_poly.entity_id
_entity_poly.type
_entity_poly.pdbx_seq_one_letter_code
_entity_poly.pdbx_strand_id
1 'polypeptide(L)'
;MAPPPPASLPLGQRLIQLAQTLQFGWFVGHLTLLFCTLRYGLSYVTFHSASRFARFSYRTAFVSAAATYGIVVYKAYRARARSSGRQPGGPLALAGDENVQYLAMALVWLFSRQIPLALLPFTVYSVFHVATYTRTNLLPTLQPPQQSATTTSPGGRPTSKASPTADTIGRFVKEYYDASMTLVASLELALWFRILFSAIIFTKGSWILLAIYTVFIRARYSQSSFVQGAVGQFSGRVDALMANQSTPPAVRQGWESVKGVSRKAADQTDINRFAGGRQSDSKKPQ
;
A
#
# COMPACT_ATOMS: atom_id res chain seq x y z
N MET A 1 3.76 8.65 -15.95
CA MET A 1 3.60 7.32 -16.59
C MET A 1 4.18 7.41 -18.00
N ALA A 2 4.50 6.28 -18.65
CA ALA A 2 4.92 6.35 -20.04
C ALA A 2 3.67 6.66 -20.87
N PRO A 3 3.73 7.52 -21.89
CA PRO A 3 2.57 7.75 -22.74
C PRO A 3 2.16 6.45 -23.43
N PRO A 4 0.85 6.24 -23.70
CA PRO A 4 0.41 5.07 -24.45
C PRO A 4 1.06 5.05 -25.84
N PRO A 5 1.27 3.85 -26.43
CA PRO A 5 1.83 3.71 -27.77
C PRO A 5 1.05 4.55 -28.82
N PRO A 6 1.72 5.12 -29.83
CA PRO A 6 1.05 5.88 -30.88
C PRO A 6 -0.07 5.09 -31.56
N ALA A 7 -1.24 5.73 -31.73
CA ALA A 7 -2.43 5.11 -32.32
C ALA A 7 -2.23 4.70 -33.80
N SER A 8 -1.25 5.30 -34.48
CA SER A 8 -0.89 5.00 -35.87
C SER A 8 -0.23 3.63 -36.05
N LEU A 9 0.25 3.01 -34.98
CA LEU A 9 0.91 1.72 -35.06
C LEU A 9 -0.11 0.56 -35.12
N PRO A 10 0.19 -0.53 -35.85
CA PRO A 10 -0.56 -1.77 -35.76
C PRO A 10 -0.69 -2.26 -34.31
N LEU A 11 -1.83 -2.87 -33.97
CA LEU A 11 -2.12 -3.31 -32.59
C LEU A 11 -1.00 -4.19 -32.01
N GLY A 12 -0.46 -5.12 -32.80
CA GLY A 12 0.65 -5.98 -32.36
C GLY A 12 1.87 -5.19 -31.91
N GLN A 13 2.26 -4.14 -32.65
CA GLN A 13 3.40 -3.29 -32.28
C GLN A 13 3.11 -2.47 -31.01
N ARG A 14 1.88 -1.97 -30.86
CA ARG A 14 1.45 -1.28 -29.64
C ARG A 14 1.55 -2.19 -28.41
N LEU A 15 1.10 -3.44 -28.53
CA LEU A 15 1.18 -4.43 -27.46
C LEU A 15 2.62 -4.79 -27.11
N ILE A 16 3.49 -4.97 -28.11
CA ILE A 16 4.92 -5.22 -27.89
C ILE A 16 5.57 -4.05 -27.15
N GLN A 17 5.30 -2.81 -27.57
CA GLN A 17 5.81 -1.62 -26.89
C GLN A 17 5.32 -1.53 -25.44
N LEU A 18 4.04 -1.82 -25.19
CA LEU A 18 3.48 -1.85 -23.85
C LEU A 18 4.20 -2.91 -22.98
N ALA A 19 4.38 -4.12 -23.52
CA ALA A 19 5.01 -5.24 -22.83
C ALA A 19 6.49 -4.99 -22.46
N GLN A 20 7.20 -4.17 -23.22
CA GLN A 20 8.59 -3.78 -22.95
C GLN A 20 8.73 -2.76 -21.80
N THR A 21 7.62 -2.24 -21.26
CA THR A 21 7.69 -1.27 -20.17
C THR A 21 7.83 -1.95 -18.80
N LEU A 22 8.61 -1.34 -17.89
CA LEU A 22 8.60 -1.75 -16.47
C LEU A 22 7.19 -1.66 -15.84
N GLN A 23 6.33 -0.78 -16.37
CA GLN A 23 4.96 -0.62 -15.86
C GLN A 23 4.09 -1.83 -16.20
N PHE A 24 4.31 -2.47 -17.34
CA PHE A 24 3.66 -3.72 -17.69
C PHE A 24 4.12 -4.87 -16.78
N GLY A 25 5.43 -4.97 -16.51
CA GLY A 25 5.95 -5.93 -15.52
C GLY A 25 5.33 -5.73 -14.12
N TRP A 26 5.19 -4.46 -13.69
CA TRP A 26 4.48 -4.10 -12.46
C TRP A 26 3.00 -4.50 -12.49
N PHE A 27 2.30 -4.31 -13.60
CA PHE A 27 0.92 -4.75 -13.78
C PHE A 27 0.76 -6.27 -13.70
N VAL A 28 1.63 -7.02 -14.39
CA VAL A 28 1.65 -8.49 -14.33
C VAL A 28 1.94 -8.98 -12.91
N GLY A 29 2.81 -8.30 -12.17
CA GLY A 29 3.06 -8.57 -10.76
C GLY A 29 1.78 -8.45 -9.92
N HIS A 30 1.00 -7.38 -10.08
CA HIS A 30 -0.27 -7.24 -9.35
C HIS A 30 -1.32 -8.28 -9.77
N LEU A 31 -1.43 -8.62 -11.06
CA LEU A 31 -2.30 -9.71 -11.51
C LEU A 31 -1.91 -11.06 -10.89
N THR A 32 -0.61 -11.35 -10.84
CA THR A 32 -0.08 -12.56 -10.23
C THR A 32 -0.40 -12.60 -8.73
N LEU A 33 -0.24 -11.46 -8.03
CA LEU A 33 -0.60 -11.33 -6.62
C LEU A 33 -2.10 -11.64 -6.41
N LEU A 34 -2.99 -11.01 -7.20
CA LEU A 34 -4.44 -11.24 -7.08
C LEU A 34 -4.81 -12.71 -7.32
N PHE A 35 -4.26 -13.32 -8.38
CA PHE A 35 -4.49 -14.73 -8.68
C PHE A 35 -4.01 -15.66 -7.55
N CYS A 36 -2.80 -15.43 -7.05
CA CYS A 36 -2.22 -16.21 -5.98
C CYS A 36 -2.98 -16.02 -4.65
N THR A 37 -3.41 -14.80 -4.32
CA THR A 37 -4.24 -14.56 -3.14
C THR A 37 -5.60 -15.26 -3.27
N LEU A 38 -6.26 -15.17 -4.42
CA LEU A 38 -7.54 -15.85 -4.64
C LEU A 38 -7.39 -17.36 -4.45
N ARG A 39 -6.38 -17.96 -5.08
CA ARG A 39 -6.11 -19.40 -4.96
C ARG A 39 -5.74 -19.82 -3.54
N TYR A 40 -4.95 -18.99 -2.83
CA TYR A 40 -4.67 -19.22 -1.42
C TYR A 40 -5.95 -19.11 -0.56
N GLY A 41 -6.81 -18.13 -0.83
CA GLY A 41 -8.10 -17.96 -0.17
C GLY A 41 -9.01 -19.18 -0.34
N LEU A 42 -9.08 -19.74 -1.55
CA LEU A 42 -9.80 -21.00 -1.81
C LEU A 42 -9.25 -22.16 -0.98
N SER A 43 -7.93 -22.26 -0.81
CA SER A 43 -7.33 -23.27 0.08
C SER A 43 -7.71 -23.06 1.54
N TYR A 44 -7.99 -21.84 1.96
CA TYR A 44 -8.44 -21.54 3.32
C TYR A 44 -9.91 -21.93 3.53
N VAL A 45 -10.78 -21.60 2.57
CA VAL A 45 -12.22 -21.96 2.60
C VAL A 45 -12.43 -23.47 2.52
N THR A 46 -11.60 -24.17 1.75
CA THR A 46 -11.65 -25.64 1.64
C THR A 46 -10.87 -26.37 2.74
N PHE A 47 -10.34 -25.66 3.75
CA PHE A 47 -9.54 -26.22 4.84
C PHE A 47 -8.21 -26.91 4.42
N HIS A 48 -7.69 -26.63 3.23
CA HIS A 48 -6.42 -27.14 2.69
C HIS A 48 -5.27 -26.12 2.73
N SER A 49 -5.30 -25.19 3.69
CA SER A 49 -4.35 -24.06 3.78
C SER A 49 -2.90 -24.45 4.10
N ALA A 50 -2.70 -25.67 4.62
CA ALA A 50 -1.38 -26.26 4.89
C ALA A 50 -0.76 -26.98 3.67
N SER A 51 -1.50 -27.13 2.57
CA SER A 51 -1.03 -27.84 1.38
C SER A 51 0.19 -27.18 0.74
N ARG A 52 0.99 -27.98 0.01
CA ARG A 52 2.16 -27.46 -0.74
C ARG A 52 1.74 -26.37 -1.71
N PHE A 53 0.57 -26.52 -2.33
CA PHE A 53 0.04 -25.57 -3.28
C PHE A 53 -0.41 -24.25 -2.61
N ALA A 54 -1.05 -24.33 -1.44
CA ALA A 54 -1.39 -23.16 -0.65
C ALA A 54 -0.14 -22.37 -0.25
N ARG A 55 0.89 -23.08 0.24
CA ARG A 55 2.18 -22.46 0.57
C ARG A 55 2.84 -21.82 -0.64
N PHE A 56 2.86 -22.50 -1.78
CA PHE A 56 3.37 -21.95 -3.03
C PHE A 56 2.63 -20.65 -3.41
N SER A 57 1.30 -20.67 -3.39
CA SER A 57 0.47 -19.50 -3.72
C SER A 57 0.76 -18.32 -2.79
N TYR A 58 0.83 -18.56 -1.48
CA TYR A 58 1.16 -17.54 -0.49
C TYR A 58 2.55 -16.92 -0.74
N ARG A 59 3.57 -17.75 -0.97
CA ARG A 59 4.93 -17.27 -1.21
C ARG A 59 5.03 -16.50 -2.53
N THR A 60 4.43 -17.02 -3.60
CA THR A 60 4.39 -16.33 -4.90
C THR A 60 3.68 -14.99 -4.81
N ALA A 61 2.58 -14.88 -4.04
CA ALA A 61 1.92 -13.58 -3.82
C ALA A 61 2.88 -12.54 -3.20
N PHE A 62 3.69 -12.93 -2.21
CA PHE A 62 4.67 -12.03 -1.61
C PHE A 62 5.91 -11.77 -2.48
N VAL A 63 6.32 -12.73 -3.33
CA VAL A 63 7.32 -12.47 -4.39
C VAL A 63 6.78 -11.42 -5.37
N SER A 64 5.53 -11.54 -5.82
CA SER A 64 4.89 -10.55 -6.67
C SER A 64 4.74 -9.18 -5.98
N ALA A 65 4.39 -9.15 -4.70
CA ALA A 65 4.38 -7.91 -3.91
C ALA A 65 5.77 -7.27 -3.84
N ALA A 66 6.81 -8.04 -3.52
CA ALA A 66 8.17 -7.53 -3.47
C ALA A 66 8.65 -7.02 -4.84
N ALA A 67 8.33 -7.73 -5.93
CA ALA A 67 8.67 -7.30 -7.28
C ALA A 67 7.97 -5.98 -7.66
N THR A 68 6.67 -5.86 -7.39
CA THR A 68 5.89 -4.65 -7.73
C THR A 68 6.36 -3.43 -6.94
N TYR A 69 6.49 -3.53 -5.62
CA TYR A 69 7.04 -2.44 -4.81
C TYR A 69 8.51 -2.15 -5.13
N GLY A 70 9.31 -3.18 -5.43
CA GLY A 70 10.70 -3.02 -5.90
C GLY A 70 10.80 -2.17 -7.17
N ILE A 71 9.90 -2.38 -8.15
CA ILE A 71 9.82 -1.56 -9.36
C ILE A 71 9.49 -0.10 -9.02
N VAL A 72 8.53 0.15 -8.10
CA VAL A 72 8.15 1.50 -7.69
C VAL A 72 9.31 2.21 -7.00
N VAL A 73 9.96 1.55 -6.04
CA VAL A 73 11.13 2.07 -5.32
C VAL A 73 12.28 2.38 -6.28
N TYR A 74 12.60 1.45 -7.21
CA TYR A 74 13.64 1.65 -8.21
C TYR A 74 13.35 2.88 -9.09
N LYS A 75 12.11 3.03 -9.57
CA LYS A 75 11.71 4.19 -10.38
C LYS A 75 11.81 5.50 -9.61
N ALA A 76 11.33 5.52 -8.36
CA ALA A 76 11.40 6.70 -7.51
C ALA A 76 12.84 7.12 -7.20
N TYR A 77 13.71 6.15 -6.90
CA TYR A 77 15.13 6.36 -6.68
C TYR A 77 15.83 6.91 -7.93
N ARG A 78 15.63 6.27 -9.08
CA ARG A 78 16.23 6.70 -10.36
C ARG A 78 15.74 8.08 -10.80
N ALA A 79 14.48 8.42 -10.51
CA ALA A 79 13.94 9.75 -10.78
C ALA A 79 14.64 10.83 -9.93
N ARG A 80 14.79 10.61 -8.62
CA ARG A 80 15.50 11.54 -7.71
C ARG A 80 16.96 11.73 -8.10
N ALA A 81 17.66 10.64 -8.45
CA ALA A 81 19.05 10.71 -8.88
C ALA A 81 19.23 11.57 -10.14
N ARG A 82 18.24 11.62 -11.03
CA ARG A 82 18.27 12.44 -12.25
C ARG A 82 17.86 13.89 -12.04
N SER A 83 16.89 14.15 -11.17
CA SER A 83 16.37 15.50 -10.95
C SER A 83 17.32 16.37 -10.13
N SER A 84 18.07 15.76 -9.20
CA SER A 84 18.67 16.53 -8.11
C SER A 84 20.15 16.85 -8.29
N GLY A 85 20.89 16.21 -9.22
CA GLY A 85 22.35 16.34 -9.36
C GLY A 85 23.18 15.97 -8.10
N ARG A 86 22.51 15.79 -6.96
CA ARG A 86 22.98 15.36 -5.65
C ARG A 86 22.43 13.96 -5.35
N GLN A 87 23.18 13.25 -4.51
CA GLN A 87 22.84 11.90 -4.06
C GLN A 87 21.35 11.81 -3.64
N PRO A 88 20.61 10.77 -4.11
CA PRO A 88 19.28 10.50 -3.61
C PRO A 88 19.30 10.48 -2.09
N GLY A 89 18.30 11.09 -1.44
CA GLY A 89 18.29 11.32 0.01
C GLY A 89 18.75 10.10 0.79
N GLY A 90 19.53 10.32 1.85
CA GLY A 90 20.18 9.26 2.61
C GLY A 90 19.23 8.18 3.15
N PRO A 91 19.74 7.10 3.74
CA PRO A 91 18.94 5.93 4.14
C PRO A 91 17.65 6.25 4.94
N LEU A 92 17.69 7.31 5.75
CA LEU A 92 16.53 7.79 6.51
C LEU A 92 15.39 8.32 5.63
N ALA A 93 15.71 8.98 4.51
CA ALA A 93 14.71 9.46 3.56
C ALA A 93 14.06 8.32 2.77
N LEU A 94 14.77 7.22 2.55
CA LEU A 94 14.21 6.00 1.95
C LEU A 94 13.33 5.26 2.96
N ALA A 95 13.71 5.21 4.24
CA ALA A 95 12.90 4.61 5.29
C ALA A 95 11.55 5.33 5.50
N GLY A 96 11.49 6.64 5.21
CA GLY A 96 10.27 7.43 5.20
C GLY A 96 9.37 7.21 3.99
N ASP A 97 9.79 6.48 2.96
CA ASP A 97 8.97 6.22 1.76
C ASP A 97 8.03 5.03 1.99
N GLU A 98 6.72 5.25 1.83
CA GLU A 98 5.72 4.20 2.05
C GLU A 98 5.94 2.97 1.15
N ASN A 99 6.45 3.16 -0.08
CA ASN A 99 6.70 2.05 -0.99
C ASN A 99 7.88 1.18 -0.52
N VAL A 100 8.88 1.80 0.10
CA VAL A 100 10.01 1.09 0.73
C VAL A 100 9.51 0.32 1.95
N GLN A 101 8.60 0.90 2.74
CA GLN A 101 7.99 0.24 3.89
C GLN A 101 7.18 -0.99 3.46
N TYR A 102 6.34 -0.87 2.43
CA TYR A 102 5.59 -2.03 1.89
C TYR A 102 6.50 -3.07 1.23
N LEU A 103 7.58 -2.66 0.56
CA LEU A 103 8.61 -3.59 0.04
C LEU A 103 9.25 -4.39 1.18
N ALA A 104 9.69 -3.70 2.24
CA ALA A 104 10.27 -4.34 3.41
C ALA A 104 9.28 -5.33 4.04
N MET A 105 8.02 -4.93 4.18
CA MET A 105 6.99 -5.82 4.70
C MET A 105 6.72 -7.02 3.79
N ALA A 106 6.69 -6.84 2.47
CA ALA A 106 6.53 -7.94 1.53
C ALA A 106 7.65 -9.00 1.70
N LEU A 107 8.89 -8.55 1.89
CA LEU A 107 10.04 -9.43 2.15
C LEU A 107 9.93 -10.11 3.51
N VAL A 108 9.55 -9.40 4.58
CA VAL A 108 9.32 -9.98 5.90
C VAL A 108 8.26 -11.09 5.82
N TRP A 109 7.14 -10.82 5.16
CA TRP A 109 6.06 -11.79 4.99
C TRP A 109 6.43 -12.98 4.09
N LEU A 110 7.33 -12.77 3.13
CA LEU A 110 7.85 -13.82 2.28
C LEU A 110 8.61 -14.89 3.07
N PHE A 111 9.30 -14.51 4.15
CA PHE A 111 10.09 -15.43 4.97
C PHE A 111 9.43 -15.80 6.30
N SER A 112 8.44 -15.05 6.77
CA SER A 112 7.71 -15.36 8.01
C SER A 112 6.82 -16.59 7.88
N ARG A 113 6.24 -17.04 9.00
CA ARG A 113 5.11 -17.99 8.98
C ARG A 113 3.92 -17.39 8.22
N GLN A 114 3.10 -18.24 7.60
CA GLN A 114 1.93 -17.83 6.83
C GLN A 114 0.91 -17.14 7.74
N ILE A 115 0.62 -15.87 7.47
CA ILE A 115 -0.41 -15.10 8.15
C ILE A 115 -1.37 -14.59 7.06
N PRO A 116 -2.50 -15.27 6.82
CA PRO A 116 -3.42 -14.94 5.73
C PRO A 116 -3.83 -13.46 5.69
N LEU A 117 -4.05 -12.86 6.87
CA LEU A 117 -4.43 -11.45 7.02
C LEU A 117 -3.39 -10.49 6.41
N ALA A 118 -2.12 -10.88 6.35
CA ALA A 118 -1.06 -10.07 5.75
C ALA A 118 -1.20 -9.89 4.24
N LEU A 119 -1.91 -10.77 3.54
CA LEU A 119 -2.15 -10.63 2.09
C LEU A 119 -3.21 -9.58 1.77
N LEU A 120 -4.13 -9.28 2.69
CA LEU A 120 -5.32 -8.49 2.39
C LEU A 120 -5.00 -7.02 2.03
N PRO A 121 -4.15 -6.28 2.77
CA PRO A 121 -3.76 -4.93 2.37
C PRO A 121 -3.17 -4.87 0.96
N PHE A 122 -2.23 -5.77 0.65
CA PHE A 122 -1.59 -5.85 -0.67
C PHE A 122 -2.59 -6.20 -1.78
N THR A 123 -3.59 -7.00 -1.46
CA THR A 123 -4.66 -7.40 -2.39
C THR A 123 -5.55 -6.23 -2.74
N VAL A 124 -5.97 -5.45 -1.73
CA VAL A 124 -6.77 -4.23 -1.96
C VAL A 124 -5.99 -3.26 -2.85
N TYR A 125 -4.73 -2.94 -2.52
CA TYR A 125 -3.89 -2.10 -3.38
C TYR A 125 -3.77 -2.65 -4.81
N SER A 126 -3.58 -3.95 -4.96
CA SER A 126 -3.45 -4.60 -6.28
C SER A 126 -4.71 -4.46 -7.14
N VAL A 127 -5.92 -4.51 -6.56
CA VAL A 127 -7.17 -4.27 -7.30
C VAL A 127 -7.18 -2.88 -7.91
N PHE A 128 -6.87 -1.84 -7.12
CA PHE A 128 -6.83 -0.46 -7.61
C PHE A 128 -5.72 -0.23 -8.63
N HIS A 129 -4.56 -0.86 -8.44
CA HIS A 129 -3.45 -0.80 -9.38
C HIS A 129 -3.78 -1.44 -10.73
N VAL A 130 -4.38 -2.63 -10.73
CA VAL A 130 -4.85 -3.32 -11.95
C VAL A 130 -5.95 -2.51 -12.63
N ALA A 131 -6.93 -2.01 -11.89
CA ALA A 131 -8.01 -1.18 -12.42
C ALA A 131 -7.44 0.09 -13.08
N THR A 132 -6.59 0.82 -12.37
CA THR A 132 -6.00 2.07 -12.85
C THR A 132 -5.13 1.82 -14.08
N TYR A 133 -4.28 0.79 -14.08
CA TYR A 133 -3.45 0.45 -15.23
C TYR A 133 -4.29 0.04 -16.45
N THR A 134 -5.34 -0.75 -16.21
CA THR A 134 -6.30 -1.14 -17.26
C THR A 134 -6.90 0.09 -17.91
N ARG A 135 -7.37 1.05 -17.10
CA ARG A 135 -7.95 2.30 -17.58
C ARG A 135 -6.97 3.19 -18.35
N THR A 136 -5.75 3.33 -17.85
CA THR A 136 -4.82 4.38 -18.30
C THR A 136 -3.80 3.91 -19.34
N ASN A 137 -3.56 2.61 -19.43
CA ASN A 137 -2.55 2.04 -20.32
C ASN A 137 -3.15 0.96 -21.23
N LEU A 138 -3.82 -0.05 -20.66
CA LEU A 138 -4.29 -1.19 -21.45
C LEU A 138 -5.41 -0.80 -22.41
N LEU A 139 -6.47 -0.14 -21.92
CA LEU A 139 -7.60 0.28 -22.75
C LEU A 139 -7.17 1.24 -23.87
N PRO A 140 -6.40 2.32 -23.64
CA PRO A 140 -5.89 3.16 -24.74
C PRO A 140 -4.98 2.42 -25.72
N THR A 141 -4.25 1.40 -25.26
CA THR A 141 -3.41 0.57 -26.14
C THR A 141 -4.25 -0.31 -27.05
N LEU A 142 -5.37 -0.86 -26.56
CA LEU A 142 -6.29 -1.70 -27.33
C LEU A 142 -7.20 -0.86 -28.23
N GLN A 143 -7.78 0.20 -27.67
CA GLN A 143 -8.75 1.10 -28.27
C GLN A 143 -8.24 2.55 -28.12
N PRO A 144 -7.37 3.02 -29.02
CA PRO A 144 -6.87 4.38 -28.97
C PRO A 144 -8.05 5.35 -29.03
N PRO A 145 -8.03 6.45 -28.24
CA PRO A 145 -9.07 7.45 -28.32
C PRO A 145 -9.15 7.97 -29.76
N GLN A 146 -10.32 7.88 -30.39
CA GLN A 146 -10.54 8.53 -31.66
C GLN A 146 -10.38 10.04 -31.43
N GLN A 147 -9.40 10.66 -32.09
CA GLN A 147 -9.38 12.12 -32.19
C GLN A 147 -10.64 12.51 -32.94
N SER A 148 -11.58 13.17 -32.27
CA SER A 148 -12.74 13.73 -32.93
C SER A 148 -12.25 14.77 -33.93
N ALA A 149 -12.40 14.51 -35.23
CA ALA A 149 -12.01 15.40 -36.32
C ALA A 149 -12.92 16.65 -36.45
N THR A 150 -13.59 17.06 -35.38
CA THR A 150 -14.61 18.12 -35.39
C THR A 150 -14.39 19.08 -34.22
N THR A 151 -13.35 19.90 -34.34
CA THR A 151 -13.36 21.26 -33.80
C THR A 151 -12.63 22.17 -34.78
N THR A 152 -13.37 22.72 -35.75
CA THR A 152 -13.00 23.87 -36.60
C THR A 152 -13.04 25.20 -35.82
N SER A 153 -12.98 25.18 -34.49
CA SER A 153 -12.90 26.40 -33.67
C SER A 153 -11.44 26.65 -33.25
N PRO A 154 -10.86 27.83 -33.59
CA PRO A 154 -9.53 28.20 -33.12
C PRO A 154 -9.56 28.34 -31.59
N GLY A 155 -8.94 27.39 -30.89
CA GLY A 155 -8.83 27.38 -29.41
C GLY A 155 -9.49 26.21 -28.68
N GLY A 156 -10.20 25.31 -29.38
CA GLY A 156 -10.78 24.12 -28.75
C GLY A 156 -9.72 23.04 -28.47
N ARG A 157 -9.46 22.73 -27.19
CA ARG A 157 -8.63 21.57 -26.81
C ARG A 157 -9.36 20.30 -27.27
N PRO A 158 -8.73 19.39 -28.03
CA PRO A 158 -9.40 18.20 -28.53
C PRO A 158 -9.90 17.36 -27.36
N THR A 159 -11.22 17.22 -27.24
CA THR A 159 -11.87 16.34 -26.26
C THR A 159 -11.83 14.93 -26.81
N SER A 160 -10.83 14.14 -26.41
CA SER A 160 -10.82 12.70 -26.67
C SER A 160 -11.93 12.05 -25.85
N LYS A 161 -12.92 11.43 -26.50
CA LYS A 161 -13.93 10.62 -25.79
C LYS A 161 -13.24 9.35 -25.28
N ALA A 162 -13.18 9.20 -23.96
CA ALA A 162 -12.74 7.95 -23.33
C ALA A 162 -13.75 6.83 -23.63
N SER A 163 -13.31 5.57 -23.59
CA SER A 163 -14.23 4.44 -23.79
C SER A 163 -15.18 4.30 -22.58
N PRO A 164 -16.43 3.82 -22.77
CA PRO A 164 -17.38 3.64 -21.66
C PRO A 164 -16.84 2.75 -20.52
N THR A 165 -16.00 1.78 -20.87
CA THR A 165 -15.29 0.92 -19.90
C THR A 165 -14.27 1.72 -19.09
N ALA A 166 -13.50 2.62 -19.72
CA ALA A 166 -12.55 3.48 -19.02
C ALA A 166 -13.25 4.43 -18.04
N ASP A 167 -14.44 4.91 -18.37
CA ASP A 167 -15.26 5.75 -17.48
C ASP A 167 -15.82 4.95 -16.31
N THR A 168 -16.28 3.72 -16.56
CA THR A 168 -16.78 2.83 -15.50
C THR A 168 -15.68 2.46 -14.50
N ILE A 169 -14.48 2.13 -14.98
CA ILE A 169 -13.33 1.89 -14.10
C ILE A 169 -12.97 3.17 -13.34
N GLY A 170 -13.04 4.34 -13.99
CA GLY A 170 -12.78 5.63 -13.34
C GLY A 170 -13.76 5.91 -12.19
N ARG A 171 -15.04 5.63 -12.39
CA ARG A 171 -16.08 5.73 -11.34
C ARG A 171 -15.80 4.75 -10.20
N PHE A 172 -15.55 3.48 -10.50
CA PHE A 172 -15.20 2.47 -9.50
C PHE A 172 -14.03 2.93 -8.62
N VAL A 173 -12.92 3.37 -9.23
CA VAL A 173 -11.75 3.84 -8.48
C VAL A 173 -12.12 5.02 -7.58
N LYS A 174 -12.87 6.00 -8.07
CA LYS A 174 -13.25 7.18 -7.30
C LYS A 174 -14.21 6.85 -6.15
N GLU A 175 -15.24 6.05 -6.43
CA GLU A 175 -16.30 5.71 -5.48
C GLU A 175 -15.79 4.87 -4.31
N TYR A 176 -14.92 3.91 -4.59
CA TYR A 176 -14.46 2.97 -3.57
C TYR A 176 -13.10 3.32 -2.95
N TYR A 177 -12.44 4.40 -3.36
CA TYR A 177 -11.10 4.77 -2.86
C TYR A 177 -11.09 4.95 -1.34
N ASP A 178 -11.89 5.86 -0.79
CA ASP A 178 -11.87 6.19 0.65
C ASP A 178 -12.30 5.01 1.52
N ALA A 179 -13.34 4.29 1.09
CA ALA A 179 -13.80 3.08 1.77
C ALA A 179 -12.70 2.00 1.79
N SER A 180 -11.99 1.82 0.67
CA SER A 180 -10.91 0.84 0.57
C SER A 180 -9.68 1.25 1.37
N MET A 181 -9.34 2.54 1.42
CA MET A 181 -8.25 3.05 2.26
C MET A 181 -8.56 2.88 3.74
N THR A 182 -9.82 3.10 4.15
CA THR A 182 -10.29 2.82 5.52
C THR A 182 -10.23 1.33 5.83
N LEU A 183 -10.61 0.47 4.88
CA LEU A 183 -10.49 -0.98 5.01
C LEU A 183 -9.02 -1.40 5.16
N VAL A 184 -8.10 -0.88 4.34
CA VAL A 184 -6.67 -1.16 4.45
C VAL A 184 -6.14 -0.75 5.82
N ALA A 185 -6.44 0.45 6.29
CA ALA A 185 -6.03 0.92 7.61
C ALA A 185 -6.55 0.00 8.74
N SER A 186 -7.80 -0.43 8.62
CA SER A 186 -8.41 -1.37 9.59
C SER A 186 -7.75 -2.76 9.54
N LEU A 187 -7.41 -3.25 8.34
CA LEU A 187 -6.70 -4.52 8.15
C LEU A 187 -5.28 -4.47 8.71
N GLU A 188 -4.57 -3.36 8.50
CA GLU A 188 -3.22 -3.14 9.06
C GLU A 188 -3.26 -3.11 10.59
N LEU A 189 -4.24 -2.42 11.18
CA LEU A 189 -4.42 -2.40 12.63
C LEU A 189 -4.82 -3.79 13.16
N ALA A 190 -5.74 -4.49 12.51
CA ALA A 190 -6.12 -5.85 12.86
C ALA A 190 -4.95 -6.83 12.78
N LEU A 191 -4.06 -6.65 11.79
CA LEU A 191 -2.86 -7.46 11.65
C LEU A 191 -1.89 -7.24 12.81
N TRP A 192 -1.75 -6.00 13.29
CA TRP A 192 -0.96 -5.71 14.49
C TRP A 192 -1.48 -6.47 15.71
N PHE A 193 -2.79 -6.42 15.98
CA PHE A 193 -3.40 -7.17 17.08
C PHE A 193 -3.25 -8.69 16.93
N ARG A 194 -3.39 -9.21 15.71
CA ARG A 194 -3.17 -10.64 15.44
C ARG A 194 -1.75 -11.06 15.76
N ILE A 195 -0.74 -10.23 15.46
CA ILE A 195 0.67 -10.50 15.77
C ILE A 195 0.92 -10.36 17.27
N LEU A 196 0.35 -9.32 17.91
CA LEU A 196 0.43 -9.12 19.36
C LEU A 196 -0.11 -10.34 20.12
N PHE A 197 -1.28 -10.84 19.73
CA PHE A 197 -1.83 -12.04 20.35
C PHE A 197 -0.88 -13.24 20.21
N SER A 198 -0.27 -13.41 19.03
CA SER A 198 0.77 -14.42 18.82
C SER A 198 2.01 -14.24 19.71
N ALA A 199 2.37 -13.00 20.04
CA ALA A 199 3.47 -12.67 20.95
C ALA A 199 3.13 -12.97 22.41
N ILE A 200 1.91 -12.66 22.85
CA ILE A 200 1.42 -12.97 24.20
C ILE A 200 1.42 -14.47 24.46
N ILE A 201 1.05 -15.30 23.47
CA ILE A 201 1.13 -16.76 23.58
C ILE A 201 2.53 -17.33 23.23
N PHE A 202 3.57 -16.48 23.18
CA PHE A 202 4.97 -16.84 22.94
C PHE A 202 5.22 -17.71 21.69
N THR A 203 4.46 -17.48 20.62
CA THR A 203 4.71 -18.18 19.35
C THR A 203 6.13 -17.87 18.85
N LYS A 204 6.91 -18.86 18.46
CA LYS A 204 8.30 -18.67 17.96
C LYS A 204 8.38 -17.57 16.88
N GLY A 205 9.24 -16.57 17.10
CA GLY A 205 9.49 -15.46 16.17
C GLY A 205 8.46 -14.31 16.21
N SER A 206 7.39 -14.44 16.98
CA SER A 206 6.31 -13.43 17.04
C SER A 206 6.74 -12.10 17.67
N TRP A 207 7.64 -12.11 18.66
CA TRP A 207 8.18 -10.89 19.27
C TRP A 207 8.99 -10.04 18.29
N ILE A 208 9.85 -10.68 17.48
CA ILE A 208 10.61 -10.00 16.44
C ILE A 208 9.65 -9.42 15.39
N LEU A 209 8.67 -10.22 14.96
CA LEU A 209 7.66 -9.79 14.01
C LEU A 209 6.81 -8.63 14.54
N LEU A 210 6.45 -8.67 15.83
CA LEU A 210 5.71 -7.60 16.50
C LEU A 210 6.52 -6.30 16.50
N ALA A 211 7.81 -6.37 16.84
CA ALA A 211 8.70 -5.20 16.82
C ALA A 211 8.77 -4.58 15.41
N ILE A 212 9.06 -5.39 14.38
CA ILE A 212 9.13 -4.93 12.98
C ILE A 212 7.78 -4.32 12.54
N TYR A 213 6.67 -5.02 12.81
CA TYR A 213 5.35 -4.55 12.39
C TYR A 213 4.88 -3.31 13.17
N THR A 214 5.35 -3.14 14.41
CA THR A 214 5.10 -1.93 15.20
C THR A 214 5.80 -0.71 14.59
N VAL A 215 7.04 -0.86 14.11
CA VAL A 215 7.73 0.20 13.38
C VAL A 215 6.96 0.55 12.10
N PHE A 216 6.51 -0.46 11.36
CA PHE A 216 5.68 -0.26 10.16
C PHE A 216 4.39 0.51 10.47
N ILE A 217 3.58 0.06 11.44
CA ILE A 217 2.30 0.73 11.74
C ILE A 217 2.52 2.14 12.30
N ARG A 218 3.61 2.37 13.04
CA ARG A 218 3.97 3.70 13.54
C ARG A 218 4.32 4.66 12.41
N ALA A 219 5.06 4.19 11.41
CA ALA A 219 5.35 4.97 10.20
C ALA A 219 4.05 5.26 9.44
N ARG A 220 3.19 4.26 9.26
CA ARG A 220 1.87 4.42 8.62
C ARG A 220 0.97 5.42 9.37
N TYR A 221 0.96 5.40 10.70
CA TYR A 221 0.21 6.36 11.50
C TYR A 221 0.67 7.80 11.26
N SER A 222 1.97 8.05 11.07
CA SER A 222 2.46 9.41 10.74
C SER A 222 2.14 9.85 9.31
N GLN A 223 1.89 8.92 8.39
CA GLN A 223 1.78 9.19 6.95
C GLN A 223 0.34 9.12 6.42
N SER A 224 -0.57 8.47 7.15
CA SER A 224 -1.93 8.17 6.67
C SER A 224 -2.99 8.62 7.68
N SER A 225 -3.83 9.56 7.26
CA SER A 225 -5.03 9.97 8.02
C SER A 225 -6.01 8.82 8.22
N PHE A 226 -6.07 7.86 7.29
CA PHE A 226 -6.91 6.66 7.43
C PHE A 226 -6.45 5.78 8.60
N VAL A 227 -5.13 5.63 8.80
CA VAL A 227 -4.58 4.87 9.94
C VAL A 227 -4.80 5.61 11.24
N GLN A 228 -4.64 6.93 11.26
CA GLN A 228 -5.00 7.77 12.41
C GLN A 228 -6.49 7.60 12.75
N GLY A 229 -7.36 7.63 11.75
CA GLY A 229 -8.79 7.41 11.89
C GLY A 229 -9.12 6.02 12.43
N ALA A 230 -8.49 4.95 11.91
CA ALA A 230 -8.71 3.59 12.38
C ALA A 230 -8.30 3.41 13.85
N VAL A 231 -7.14 3.97 14.25
CA VAL A 231 -6.68 3.97 15.64
C VAL A 231 -7.62 4.78 16.53
N GLY A 232 -8.07 5.95 16.07
CA GLY A 232 -9.03 6.79 16.79
C GLY A 232 -10.38 6.09 17.01
N GLN A 233 -10.94 5.46 15.97
CA GLN A 233 -12.17 4.68 16.07
C GLN A 233 -12.01 3.48 17.01
N PHE A 234 -10.88 2.79 16.96
CA PHE A 234 -10.57 1.71 17.89
C PHE A 234 -10.51 2.22 19.33
N SER A 235 -9.73 3.28 19.60
CA SER A 235 -9.62 3.88 20.93
C SER A 235 -11.00 4.30 21.45
N GLY A 236 -11.79 5.00 20.64
CA GLY A 236 -13.12 5.46 21.03
C GLY A 236 -14.08 4.31 21.38
N ARG A 237 -14.00 3.18 20.67
CA ARG A 237 -14.78 1.98 21.02
C ARG A 237 -14.35 1.37 22.35
N VAL A 238 -13.04 1.29 22.60
CA VAL A 238 -12.54 0.79 23.89
C VAL A 238 -12.89 1.75 25.01
N ASP A 239 -12.75 3.07 24.80
CA ASP A 239 -13.14 4.09 25.77
C ASP A 239 -14.64 3.99 26.12
N ALA A 240 -15.52 3.78 25.13
CA ALA A 240 -16.94 3.55 25.36
C ALA A 240 -17.22 2.28 26.18
N LEU A 241 -16.47 1.19 25.94
CA LEU A 241 -16.57 -0.04 26.73
C LEU A 241 -16.09 0.19 28.17
N MET A 242 -15.01 0.93 28.37
CA MET A 242 -14.45 1.21 29.70
C MET A 242 -15.34 2.17 30.51
N ALA A 243 -16.10 3.04 29.84
CA ALA A 243 -17.04 3.97 30.47
C ALA A 243 -18.26 3.26 31.07
N ASN A 244 -18.52 2.00 30.71
CA ASN A 244 -19.63 1.24 31.30
C ASN A 244 -19.37 1.01 32.80
N GLN A 245 -20.35 1.33 33.65
CA GLN A 245 -20.24 1.19 35.10
C GLN A 245 -19.88 -0.23 35.55
N SER A 246 -20.27 -1.26 34.78
CA SER A 246 -19.97 -2.66 35.07
C SER A 246 -18.49 -3.07 34.85
N THR A 247 -17.67 -2.22 34.24
CA THR A 247 -16.25 -2.51 34.03
C THR A 247 -15.47 -2.39 35.36
N PRO A 248 -14.72 -3.43 35.77
CA PRO A 248 -13.93 -3.37 37.01
C PRO A 248 -12.90 -2.22 36.98
N PRO A 249 -12.69 -1.50 38.11
CA PRO A 249 -11.77 -0.36 38.17
C PRO A 249 -10.35 -0.69 37.70
N ALA A 250 -9.84 -1.89 38.02
CA ALA A 250 -8.52 -2.35 37.59
C ALA A 250 -8.37 -2.40 36.05
N VAL A 251 -9.43 -2.79 35.34
CA VAL A 251 -9.43 -2.85 33.87
C VAL A 251 -9.39 -1.45 33.28
N ARG A 252 -10.16 -0.51 33.86
CA ARG A 252 -10.13 0.91 33.45
C ARG A 252 -8.74 1.51 33.67
N GLN A 253 -8.15 1.30 34.84
CA GLN A 253 -6.80 1.80 35.15
C GLN A 253 -5.74 1.19 34.24
N GLY A 254 -5.86 -0.10 33.91
CA GLY A 254 -5.02 -0.77 32.92
C GLY A 254 -5.11 -0.11 31.55
N TRP A 255 -6.33 0.19 31.07
CA TRP A 255 -6.53 0.89 29.79
C TRP A 255 -5.95 2.31 29.79
N GLU A 256 -6.14 3.09 30.85
CA GLU A 256 -5.50 4.41 30.99
C GLU A 256 -3.97 4.33 30.96
N SER A 257 -3.40 3.31 31.62
CA SER A 257 -1.96 3.05 31.61
C SER A 257 -1.46 2.74 30.20
N VAL A 258 -2.18 1.89 29.46
CA VAL A 258 -1.86 1.57 28.06
C VAL A 258 -1.90 2.83 27.20
N LYS A 259 -2.95 3.65 27.30
CA LYS A 259 -3.04 4.93 26.57
C LYS A 259 -1.87 5.85 26.90
N GLY A 260 -1.51 5.98 28.18
CA GLY A 260 -0.37 6.78 28.62
C GLY A 260 0.96 6.32 28.00
N VAL A 261 1.24 5.01 28.04
CA VAL A 261 2.44 4.43 27.44
C VAL A 261 2.44 4.61 25.93
N SER A 262 1.32 4.34 25.25
CA SER A 262 1.21 4.50 23.80
C SER A 262 1.44 5.94 23.35
N ARG A 263 0.91 6.93 24.07
CA ARG A 263 1.14 8.36 23.78
C ARG A 263 2.62 8.72 23.96
N LYS A 264 3.21 8.35 25.10
CA LYS A 264 4.64 8.60 25.36
C LYS A 264 5.55 7.95 24.30
N ALA A 265 5.25 6.71 23.92
CA ALA A 265 5.97 6.00 22.87
C ALA A 265 5.80 6.69 21.50
N ALA A 266 4.59 7.17 21.17
CA ALA A 266 4.33 7.92 19.96
C ALA A 266 5.15 9.22 19.92
N ASP A 267 5.18 9.98 21.01
CA ASP A 267 5.93 11.24 21.13
C ASP A 267 7.45 11.04 21.01
N GLN A 268 7.97 9.94 21.54
CA GLN A 268 9.40 9.59 21.48
C GLN A 268 9.84 9.11 20.08
N THR A 269 8.92 8.54 19.30
CA THR A 269 9.18 7.96 17.98
C THR A 269 8.78 8.87 16.83
N ASP A 270 8.47 10.14 17.11
CA ASP A 270 8.09 11.10 16.07
C ASP A 270 9.30 11.57 15.26
N ILE A 271 9.44 10.98 14.06
CA ILE A 271 10.52 11.24 13.11
C ILE A 271 10.54 12.72 12.68
N ASN A 272 9.40 13.43 12.74
CA ASN A 272 9.35 14.86 12.39
C ASN A 272 10.24 15.72 13.31
N ARG A 273 10.46 15.31 14.57
CA ARG A 273 11.42 15.98 15.46
C ARG A 273 12.86 15.82 14.97
N PHE A 274 13.20 14.67 14.44
CA PHE A 274 14.56 14.36 13.95
C PHE A 274 14.81 14.88 12.52
N ALA A 275 13.76 14.98 11.69
CA ALA A 275 13.84 15.55 10.35
C ALA A 275 13.77 17.09 10.35
N GLY A 276 12.96 17.69 11.23
CA GLY A 276 12.80 19.14 11.36
C GLY A 276 13.95 19.86 12.06
N GLY A 277 14.74 19.14 12.88
CA GLY A 277 15.90 19.71 13.59
C GLY A 277 17.06 20.15 12.68
N ARG A 278 17.03 19.84 11.38
CA ARG A 278 18.01 20.35 10.41
C ARG A 278 17.63 21.67 9.73
N GLN A 279 16.41 22.17 9.94
CA GLN A 279 15.95 23.41 9.31
C GLN A 279 15.96 24.61 10.28
N SER A 280 16.21 24.39 11.57
CA SER A 280 16.29 25.44 12.59
C SER A 280 17.71 25.99 12.83
N ASP A 281 18.76 25.32 12.35
CA ASP A 281 20.15 25.74 12.56
C ASP A 281 20.72 26.66 11.47
N SER A 282 19.90 27.08 10.50
CA SER A 282 20.26 28.16 9.57
C SER A 282 19.57 29.47 9.97
N LYS A 283 19.81 29.94 11.20
CA LYS A 283 19.65 31.36 11.56
C LYS A 283 21.00 32.06 11.56
N LYS A 284 21.17 32.94 10.56
CA LYS A 284 22.03 34.13 10.43
C LYS A 284 23.32 34.21 11.27
N PRO A 285 24.39 34.68 10.61
CA PRO A 285 25.12 35.81 11.13
C PRO A 285 25.10 37.00 10.15
N GLN A 286 24.86 38.17 10.78
CA GLN A 286 25.14 39.58 10.42
C GLN A 286 25.33 39.95 8.95
#